data_AF-A0A0E3L2V1-F1
#
_entry.id   AF-A0A0E3L2V1-F1
#
_cell.length_a   1.000
_cell.length_b   1.000
_cell.length_c   1.000
_cell.angle_alpha   90.00
_cell.angle_beta   90.00
_cell.angle_gamma   90.00
#
_symmetry.space_group_name_H-M   'P 1'
#
loop_
_entity.id
_entity.type
_entity.pdbx_description
1 polymer ?
#
loop_
_entity_poly.entity_id
_entity_poly.type
_entity_poly.pdbx_seq_one_letter_code
_entity_poly.pdbx_strand_id
1 'polypeptide(L)'
;MSDEVQEIVDRLDSLKNSLQETEVDIVKKTKERDTTKTDIADLEKKLNEINQVKAAYEKVYDGLYEEVKGFVDYAATKRKIIDGALQESDKEQINTKIENVDKTINDNKNVVKKLEGDYEKAKTKFETTKRELAAKQNNFDYFKIYQNEIRDKLKILKGFKDLIEKEPEDNFRNIYFWISEFNKVEIKLRDKDTFISDYINSEKELNEVKLNCRNNEEAMNEAKNKLDSSQKNLDSLIKDRNDNILKEISTINSNGSQKGLNSVNNGPNKNISSENSDNKK
;
A
#
# COMPACT_ATOMS: atom_id res chain seq x y z
N MET A 1 60.96 -3.53 -25.53
CA MET A 1 60.17 -2.33 -25.89
C MET A 1 60.99 -1.13 -25.43
N SER A 2 61.15 -0.09 -26.26
CA SER A 2 61.79 1.15 -25.79
C SER A 2 60.87 1.84 -24.78
N ASP A 3 61.46 2.59 -23.85
CA ASP A 3 60.72 3.31 -22.80
C ASP A 3 59.64 4.25 -23.39
N GLU A 4 59.89 4.78 -24.59
CA GLU A 4 58.95 5.61 -25.36
C GLU A 4 57.67 4.85 -25.77
N VAL A 5 57.77 3.56 -26.08
CA VAL A 5 56.58 2.75 -26.42
C VAL A 5 55.75 2.48 -25.17
N GLN A 6 56.39 2.30 -24.01
CA GLN A 6 55.68 2.11 -22.74
C GLN A 6 54.95 3.39 -22.31
N GLU A 7 55.59 4.56 -22.45
CA GLU A 7 54.95 5.85 -22.14
C GLU A 7 53.71 6.10 -23.03
N ILE A 8 53.76 5.74 -24.31
CA ILE A 8 52.61 5.85 -25.22
C ILE A 8 51.47 4.92 -24.80
N VAL A 9 51.78 3.68 -24.38
CA VAL A 9 50.79 2.71 -23.90
C VAL A 9 50.12 3.22 -22.62
N ASP A 10 50.90 3.65 -21.63
CA ASP A 10 50.38 4.16 -20.35
C ASP A 10 49.50 5.40 -20.57
N ARG A 11 49.90 6.28 -21.50
CA ARG A 11 49.12 7.48 -21.85
C ARG A 11 47.83 7.14 -22.60
N LEU A 12 47.87 6.16 -23.51
CA LEU A 12 46.68 5.68 -24.21
C LEU A 12 45.67 5.07 -23.22
N ASP A 13 46.14 4.27 -22.27
CA ASP A 13 45.27 3.64 -21.27
C ASP A 13 44.71 4.67 -20.28
N SER A 14 45.51 5.65 -19.86
CA SER A 14 45.02 6.80 -19.08
C SER A 14 43.92 7.58 -19.81
N LEU A 15 44.11 7.86 -21.11
CA LEU A 15 43.11 8.55 -21.93
C LEU A 15 41.84 7.72 -22.13
N LYS A 16 41.95 6.40 -22.32
CA LYS A 16 40.78 5.49 -22.40
C LYS A 16 39.99 5.48 -21.10
N ASN A 17 40.68 5.42 -19.95
CA ASN A 17 40.02 5.46 -18.64
C ASN A 17 39.31 6.81 -18.43
N SER A 18 39.98 7.92 -18.76
CA SER A 18 39.37 9.25 -18.65
C SER A 18 38.17 9.44 -19.59
N LEU A 19 38.21 8.87 -20.80
CA LEU A 19 37.07 8.85 -21.71
C LEU A 19 35.90 8.06 -21.12
N GLN A 20 36.15 6.86 -20.57
CA GLN A 20 35.12 6.04 -19.93
C GLN A 20 34.49 6.74 -18.72
N GLU A 21 35.28 7.37 -17.86
CA GLU A 21 34.78 8.16 -16.73
C GLU A 21 33.90 9.32 -17.21
N THR A 22 34.33 10.03 -18.26
CA THR A 22 33.57 11.12 -18.85
C THR A 22 32.24 10.63 -19.45
N GLU A 23 32.23 9.48 -20.13
CA GLU A 23 31.02 8.87 -20.66
C GLU A 23 30.02 8.48 -19.56
N VAL A 24 30.51 7.92 -18.45
CA VAL A 24 29.69 7.61 -17.26
C VAL A 24 29.08 8.89 -16.67
N ASP A 25 29.87 9.96 -16.55
CA ASP A 25 29.42 11.25 -16.04
C ASP A 25 28.37 11.91 -16.96
N ILE A 26 28.54 11.79 -18.29
CA ILE A 26 27.55 12.26 -19.27
C ILE A 26 26.24 11.50 -19.11
N VAL A 27 26.28 10.16 -18.96
CA VAL A 27 25.08 9.34 -18.73
C VAL A 27 24.38 9.75 -17.44
N LYS A 28 25.14 9.97 -16.36
CA LYS A 28 24.61 10.43 -15.07
C LYS A 28 23.92 11.80 -15.20
N LYS A 29 24.61 12.80 -15.77
CA LYS A 29 24.04 14.16 -15.96
C LYS A 29 22.86 14.18 -16.92
N THR A 30 22.84 13.29 -17.92
CA THR A 30 21.70 13.12 -18.83
C THR A 30 20.49 12.61 -18.08
N LYS A 31 20.65 11.60 -17.22
CA LYS A 31 19.57 11.12 -16.34
C LYS A 31 19.08 12.21 -15.40
N GLU A 32 19.99 12.94 -14.75
CA GLU A 32 19.63 14.06 -13.86
C GLU A 32 18.83 15.14 -14.60
N ARG A 33 19.29 15.57 -15.79
CA ARG A 33 18.58 16.52 -16.64
C ARG A 33 17.17 16.04 -16.99
N ASP A 34 17.02 14.77 -17.39
CA ASP A 34 15.73 14.22 -17.82
C ASP A 34 14.77 14.05 -16.64
N THR A 35 15.27 13.68 -15.45
CA THR A 35 14.51 13.73 -14.20
C THR A 35 14.07 15.16 -13.89
N THR A 36 14.97 16.15 -13.89
CA THR A 36 14.61 17.55 -13.62
C THR A 36 13.62 18.12 -14.63
N LYS A 37 13.71 17.76 -15.91
CA LYS A 37 12.70 18.14 -16.92
C LYS A 37 11.33 17.58 -16.59
N THR A 38 11.28 16.32 -16.15
CA THR A 38 10.03 15.69 -15.71
C THR A 38 9.48 16.40 -14.49
N ASP A 39 10.31 16.70 -13.50
CA ASP A 39 9.92 17.43 -12.29
C ASP A 39 9.37 18.83 -12.61
N ILE A 40 9.99 19.56 -13.54
CA ILE A 40 9.52 20.88 -13.98
C ILE A 40 8.13 20.76 -14.62
N ALA A 41 7.94 19.83 -15.56
CA ALA A 41 6.66 19.65 -16.24
C ALA A 41 5.54 19.27 -15.23
N ASP A 42 5.84 18.42 -14.26
CA ASP A 42 4.92 18.06 -13.19
C ASP A 42 4.57 19.26 -12.30
N LEU A 43 5.55 20.11 -11.97
CA LEU A 43 5.33 21.32 -11.17
C LEU A 43 4.52 22.37 -11.94
N GLU A 44 4.76 22.58 -13.24
CA GLU A 44 3.98 23.48 -14.09
C GLU A 44 2.52 23.04 -14.19
N LYS A 45 2.29 21.73 -14.34
CA LYS A 45 0.94 21.15 -14.32
C LYS A 45 0.24 21.43 -12.99
N LYS A 46 0.90 21.13 -11.85
CA LYS A 46 0.37 21.41 -10.52
C LYS A 46 0.05 22.89 -10.31
N LEU A 47 0.91 23.79 -10.77
CA LEU A 47 0.70 25.24 -10.67
C LEU A 47 -0.56 25.68 -11.44
N ASN A 48 -0.75 25.15 -12.65
CA ASN A 48 -1.94 25.43 -13.45
C ASN A 48 -3.22 24.91 -12.76
N GLU A 49 -3.20 23.70 -12.21
CA GLU A 49 -4.30 23.14 -11.42
C GLU A 49 -4.63 24.02 -10.20
N ILE A 50 -3.60 24.46 -9.45
CA ILE A 50 -3.76 25.37 -8.30
C ILE A 50 -4.41 26.69 -8.73
N ASN A 51 -3.95 27.30 -9.83
CA ASN A 51 -4.50 28.56 -10.32
C ASN A 51 -5.96 28.43 -10.76
N GLN A 52 -6.33 27.32 -11.39
CA GLN A 52 -7.72 27.05 -11.77
C GLN A 52 -8.62 26.89 -10.54
N VAL A 53 -8.18 26.11 -9.55
CA VAL A 53 -8.92 25.91 -8.29
C VAL A 53 -9.07 27.24 -7.54
N LYS A 54 -8.00 28.04 -7.45
CA LYS A 54 -8.02 29.36 -6.81
C LYS A 54 -9.04 30.28 -7.49
N ALA A 55 -8.97 30.43 -8.81
CA ALA A 55 -9.89 31.31 -9.54
C ALA A 55 -11.36 30.84 -9.46
N ALA A 56 -11.59 29.52 -9.43
CA ALA A 56 -12.92 28.97 -9.22
C ALA A 56 -13.45 29.29 -7.81
N TYR A 57 -12.60 29.15 -6.78
CA TYR A 57 -12.97 29.47 -5.40
C TYR A 57 -13.25 30.97 -5.20
N GLU A 58 -12.39 31.85 -5.73
CA GLU A 58 -12.59 33.31 -5.65
C GLU A 58 -13.91 33.76 -6.27
N LYS A 59 -14.34 33.13 -7.39
CA LYS A 59 -15.63 33.44 -8.03
C LYS A 59 -16.85 33.09 -7.18
N VAL A 60 -16.76 32.06 -6.33
CA VAL A 60 -17.90 31.59 -5.50
C VAL A 60 -17.81 32.06 -4.05
N TYR A 61 -16.67 32.65 -3.63
CA TYR A 61 -16.39 32.98 -2.23
C TYR A 61 -17.46 33.87 -1.60
N ASP A 62 -17.82 34.99 -2.23
CA ASP A 62 -18.80 35.93 -1.67
C ASP A 62 -20.19 35.28 -1.51
N GLY A 63 -20.59 34.43 -2.48
CA GLY A 63 -21.83 33.67 -2.40
C GLY A 63 -21.82 32.66 -1.25
N LEU A 64 -20.72 31.90 -1.11
CA LEU A 64 -20.54 30.98 0.01
C LEU A 64 -20.52 31.72 1.37
N TYR A 65 -19.89 32.89 1.43
CA TYR A 65 -19.82 33.70 2.65
C TYR A 65 -21.22 34.16 3.09
N GLU A 66 -22.02 34.69 2.15
CA GLU A 66 -23.40 35.12 2.45
C GLU A 66 -24.30 33.94 2.80
N GLU A 67 -24.17 32.79 2.14
CA GLU A 67 -24.89 31.56 2.52
C GLU A 67 -24.54 31.11 3.95
N VAL A 68 -23.25 31.05 4.29
CA VAL A 68 -22.80 30.70 5.65
C VAL A 68 -23.35 31.68 6.67
N LYS A 69 -23.27 32.97 6.41
CA LYS A 69 -23.83 34.01 7.28
C LYS A 69 -25.34 33.83 7.47
N GLY A 70 -26.08 33.59 6.38
CA GLY A 70 -27.51 33.31 6.42
C GLY A 70 -27.86 32.10 7.29
N PHE A 71 -27.10 31.01 7.20
CA PHE A 71 -27.28 29.84 8.06
C PHE A 71 -26.94 30.12 9.53
N VAL A 72 -25.89 30.90 9.81
CA VAL A 72 -25.53 31.32 11.17
C VAL A 72 -26.63 32.17 11.80
N ASP A 73 -27.15 33.16 11.07
CA ASP A 73 -28.23 34.04 11.55
C ASP A 73 -29.53 33.25 11.81
N TYR A 74 -29.85 32.32 10.91
CA TYR A 74 -30.99 31.41 11.08
C TYR A 74 -30.83 30.54 12.34
N ALA A 75 -29.66 29.93 12.54
CA ALA A 75 -29.37 29.11 13.71
C ALA A 75 -29.45 29.93 15.02
N ALA A 76 -28.90 31.15 15.03
CA ALA A 76 -28.99 32.06 16.18
C ALA A 76 -30.44 32.43 16.52
N THR A 77 -31.27 32.67 15.51
CA THR A 77 -32.70 32.95 15.68
C THR A 77 -33.44 31.75 16.30
N LYS A 78 -33.18 30.53 15.80
CA LYS A 78 -33.81 29.31 16.34
C LYS A 78 -33.32 28.97 17.75
N ARG A 79 -32.03 29.19 18.04
CA ARG A 79 -31.45 28.97 19.38
C ARG A 79 -32.18 29.78 20.45
N LYS A 80 -32.50 31.05 20.21
CA LYS A 80 -33.28 31.89 21.14
C LYS A 80 -34.65 31.29 21.50
N ILE A 81 -35.33 30.67 20.53
CA ILE A 81 -36.62 30.02 20.75
C ILE A 81 -36.43 28.75 21.60
N ILE A 82 -35.42 27.95 21.28
CA ILE A 82 -35.09 26.70 21.97
C ILE A 82 -34.67 26.96 23.42
N ASP A 83 -33.89 28.01 23.68
CA ASP A 83 -33.38 28.31 25.02
C ASP A 83 -34.49 28.63 26.03
N GLY A 84 -35.63 29.16 25.56
CA GLY A 84 -36.82 29.36 26.40
C GLY A 84 -37.75 28.15 26.50
N ALA A 85 -37.60 27.15 25.62
CA ALA A 85 -38.52 26.02 25.49
C ALA A 85 -37.98 24.70 26.07
N LEU A 86 -36.66 24.50 26.07
CA LEU A 86 -35.98 23.30 26.56
C LEU A 86 -35.30 23.56 27.91
N GLN A 87 -35.50 22.66 28.87
CA GLN A 87 -34.79 22.72 30.16
C GLN A 87 -33.31 22.38 29.98
N GLU A 88 -32.45 22.91 30.85
CA GLU A 88 -31.00 22.71 30.76
C GLU A 88 -30.62 21.22 30.87
N SER A 89 -31.32 20.45 31.70
CA SER A 89 -31.14 19.00 31.83
C SER A 89 -31.41 18.24 30.52
N ASP A 90 -32.37 18.69 29.72
CA ASP A 90 -32.68 18.05 28.43
C ASP A 90 -31.59 18.36 27.41
N LYS A 91 -31.05 19.60 27.42
CA LYS A 91 -29.93 20.00 26.57
C LYS A 91 -28.67 19.18 26.87
N GLU A 92 -28.35 18.97 28.16
CA GLU A 92 -27.22 18.13 28.58
C GLU A 92 -27.38 16.67 28.13
N GLN A 93 -28.59 16.11 28.26
CA GLN A 93 -28.87 14.75 27.79
C GLN A 93 -28.74 14.64 26.27
N ILE A 94 -29.28 15.61 25.52
CA ILE A 94 -29.14 15.68 24.05
C ILE A 94 -27.66 15.73 23.66
N ASN A 95 -26.87 16.60 24.29
CA ASN A 95 -25.43 16.70 24.03
C ASN A 95 -24.72 15.38 24.32
N THR A 96 -25.05 14.72 25.43
CA THR A 96 -24.49 13.40 25.77
C THR A 96 -24.82 12.36 24.70
N LYS A 97 -26.04 12.36 24.15
CA LYS A 97 -26.41 11.45 23.03
C LYS A 97 -25.60 11.74 21.77
N ILE A 98 -25.44 13.02 21.42
CA ILE A 98 -24.61 13.46 20.28
C ILE A 98 -23.17 12.97 20.46
N GLU A 99 -22.58 13.23 21.62
CA GLU A 99 -21.20 12.84 21.94
C GLU A 99 -20.98 11.33 21.86
N ASN A 100 -21.95 10.51 22.31
CA ASN A 100 -21.84 9.06 22.24
C ASN A 100 -21.85 8.52 20.80
N VAL A 101 -22.72 9.06 19.95
CA VAL A 101 -22.77 8.69 18.52
C VAL A 101 -21.47 9.14 17.83
N ASP A 102 -21.03 10.37 18.08
CA ASP A 102 -19.78 10.90 17.52
C ASP A 102 -18.56 10.12 17.97
N LYS A 103 -18.51 9.70 19.23
CA LYS A 103 -17.47 8.83 19.75
C LYS A 103 -17.44 7.49 19.00
N THR A 104 -18.60 6.88 18.78
CA THR A 104 -18.70 5.60 18.05
C THR A 104 -18.20 5.74 16.61
N ILE A 105 -18.57 6.84 15.93
CA ILE A 105 -18.04 7.15 14.58
C ILE A 105 -16.52 7.32 14.63
N ASN A 106 -16.00 8.06 15.61
CA ASN A 106 -14.57 8.31 15.74
C ASN A 106 -13.78 7.02 16.05
N ASP A 107 -14.30 6.16 16.90
CA ASP A 107 -13.70 4.85 17.20
C ASP A 107 -13.65 3.99 15.93
N ASN A 108 -14.71 3.99 15.11
CA ASN A 108 -14.72 3.30 13.80
C ASN A 108 -13.73 3.92 12.80
N LYS A 109 -13.56 5.25 12.77
CA LYS A 109 -12.52 5.91 11.95
C LYS A 109 -11.11 5.41 12.34
N ASN A 110 -10.84 5.27 13.63
CA ASN A 110 -9.56 4.77 14.11
C ASN A 110 -9.34 3.29 13.72
N VAL A 111 -10.40 2.47 13.77
CA VAL A 111 -10.35 1.07 13.31
C VAL A 111 -10.03 1.01 11.81
N VAL A 112 -10.72 1.80 10.98
CA VAL A 112 -10.44 1.87 9.53
C VAL A 112 -9.00 2.25 9.28
N LYS A 113 -8.49 3.32 9.92
CA LYS A 113 -7.10 3.76 9.76
C LYS A 113 -6.08 2.68 10.13
N LYS A 114 -6.36 1.90 11.17
CA LYS A 114 -5.53 0.76 11.54
C LYS A 114 -5.56 -0.33 10.45
N LEU A 115 -6.73 -0.66 9.94
CA LEU A 115 -6.92 -1.66 8.88
C LEU A 115 -6.29 -1.24 7.55
N GLU A 116 -6.29 0.05 7.21
CA GLU A 116 -5.53 0.59 6.07
C GLU A 116 -4.03 0.29 6.22
N GLY A 117 -3.48 0.52 7.42
CA GLY A 117 -2.09 0.20 7.73
C GLY A 117 -1.79 -1.30 7.65
N ASP A 118 -2.71 -2.15 8.12
CA ASP A 118 -2.55 -3.61 8.05
C ASP A 118 -2.65 -4.11 6.60
N TYR A 119 -3.54 -3.54 5.79
CA TYR A 119 -3.64 -3.82 4.34
C TYR A 119 -2.36 -3.44 3.59
N GLU A 120 -1.84 -2.22 3.79
CA GLU A 120 -0.62 -1.77 3.09
C GLU A 120 0.62 -2.60 3.49
N LYS A 121 0.71 -3.04 4.75
CA LYS A 121 1.74 -4.00 5.18
C LYS A 121 1.63 -5.34 4.45
N ALA A 122 0.42 -5.91 4.40
CA ALA A 122 0.18 -7.19 3.73
C ALA A 122 0.45 -7.12 2.23
N LYS A 123 0.01 -6.03 1.57
CA LYS A 123 0.28 -5.73 0.16
C LYS A 123 1.78 -5.58 -0.14
N THR A 124 2.52 -4.85 0.70
CA THR A 124 3.97 -4.70 0.56
C THR A 124 4.69 -6.05 0.66
N LYS A 125 4.24 -6.92 1.58
CA LYS A 125 4.79 -8.26 1.74
C LYS A 125 4.49 -9.13 0.50
N PHE A 126 3.27 -9.10 -0.01
CA PHE A 126 2.89 -9.80 -1.24
C PHE A 126 3.73 -9.35 -2.44
N GLU A 127 3.87 -8.05 -2.69
CA GLU A 127 4.66 -7.53 -3.81
C GLU A 127 6.16 -7.84 -3.68
N THR A 128 6.67 -7.94 -2.46
CA THR A 128 8.05 -8.39 -2.21
C THR A 128 8.22 -9.87 -2.57
N THR A 129 7.34 -10.74 -2.08
CA THR A 129 7.40 -12.18 -2.41
C THR A 129 7.11 -12.46 -3.88
N LYS A 130 6.31 -11.63 -4.55
CA LYS A 130 6.07 -11.72 -6.00
C LYS A 130 7.34 -11.43 -6.82
N ARG A 131 8.15 -10.45 -6.40
CA ARG A 131 9.47 -10.19 -7.02
C ARG A 131 10.44 -11.34 -6.78
N GLU A 132 10.46 -11.90 -5.57
CA GLU A 132 11.25 -13.10 -5.26
C GLU A 132 10.82 -14.30 -6.10
N LEU A 133 9.51 -14.49 -6.30
CA LEU A 133 8.97 -15.55 -7.14
C LEU A 133 9.48 -15.44 -8.57
N ALA A 134 9.46 -14.24 -9.15
CA ALA A 134 9.99 -14.00 -10.49
C ALA A 134 11.50 -14.32 -10.57
N ALA A 135 12.28 -13.91 -9.56
CA ALA A 135 13.71 -14.21 -9.51
C ALA A 135 13.99 -15.72 -9.41
N LYS A 136 13.25 -16.46 -8.57
CA LYS A 136 13.39 -17.92 -8.45
C LYS A 136 12.92 -18.67 -9.69
N GLN A 137 11.86 -18.18 -10.35
CA GLN A 137 11.40 -18.74 -11.62
C GLN A 137 12.47 -18.58 -12.71
N ASN A 138 13.09 -17.40 -12.82
CA ASN A 138 14.21 -17.17 -13.76
C ASN A 138 15.39 -18.10 -13.48
N ASN A 139 15.75 -18.32 -12.20
CA ASN A 139 16.83 -19.23 -11.83
C ASN A 139 16.52 -20.69 -12.23
N PHE A 140 15.29 -21.14 -11.96
CA PHE A 140 14.83 -22.47 -12.37
C PHE A 140 14.82 -22.63 -13.90
N ASP A 141 14.32 -21.63 -14.63
CA ASP A 141 14.28 -21.66 -16.08
C ASP A 141 15.69 -21.62 -16.71
N TYR A 142 16.64 -20.91 -16.10
CA TYR A 142 18.06 -20.97 -16.48
C TYR A 142 18.58 -22.42 -16.46
N PHE A 143 18.35 -23.18 -15.38
CA PHE A 143 18.80 -24.57 -15.32
C PHE A 143 18.10 -25.49 -16.33
N LYS A 144 16.84 -25.20 -16.70
CA LYS A 144 16.14 -25.93 -17.78
C LYS A 144 16.79 -25.75 -19.15
N ILE A 145 17.33 -24.57 -19.42
CA ILE A 145 17.93 -24.24 -20.72
C ILE A 145 19.46 -24.32 -20.73
N TYR A 146 20.09 -24.54 -19.57
CA TYR A 146 21.55 -24.56 -19.41
C TYR A 146 22.28 -25.44 -20.42
N GLN A 147 21.75 -26.64 -20.73
CA GLN A 147 22.35 -27.51 -21.75
C GLN A 147 22.36 -26.85 -23.15
N ASN A 148 21.30 -26.13 -23.50
CA ASN A 148 21.21 -25.44 -24.79
C ASN A 148 22.18 -24.26 -24.84
N GLU A 149 22.31 -23.48 -23.75
CA GLU A 149 23.29 -22.41 -23.66
C GLU A 149 24.72 -22.92 -23.84
N ILE A 150 25.06 -24.05 -23.20
CA ILE A 150 26.37 -24.70 -23.38
C ILE A 150 26.54 -25.19 -24.81
N ARG A 151 25.52 -25.82 -25.41
CA ARG A 151 25.56 -26.29 -26.80
C ARG A 151 25.78 -25.14 -27.78
N ASP A 152 25.14 -24.00 -27.57
CA ASP A 152 25.27 -22.84 -28.46
C ASP A 152 26.63 -22.19 -28.32
N LYS A 153 27.19 -22.08 -27.10
CA LYS A 153 28.59 -21.67 -26.91
C LYS A 153 29.58 -22.62 -27.59
N LEU A 154 29.35 -23.94 -27.51
CA LEU A 154 30.18 -24.92 -28.21
C LEU A 154 30.09 -24.77 -29.74
N LYS A 155 28.91 -24.44 -30.30
CA LYS A 155 28.78 -24.13 -31.73
C LYS A 155 29.59 -22.89 -32.11
N ILE A 156 29.57 -21.85 -31.29
CA ILE A 156 30.37 -20.62 -31.52
C ILE A 156 31.87 -20.97 -31.51
N LEU A 157 32.34 -21.69 -30.50
CA LEU A 157 33.74 -22.14 -30.42
C LEU A 157 34.14 -23.00 -31.63
N LYS A 158 33.26 -23.91 -32.06
CA LYS A 158 33.48 -24.70 -33.29
C LYS A 158 33.58 -23.79 -34.51
N GLY A 159 32.71 -22.78 -34.63
CA GLY A 159 32.78 -21.79 -35.72
C GLY A 159 34.11 -21.03 -35.73
N PHE A 160 34.60 -20.58 -34.58
CA PHE A 160 35.92 -19.94 -34.48
C PHE A 160 37.05 -20.90 -34.83
N LYS A 161 37.00 -22.16 -34.39
CA LYS A 161 37.97 -23.20 -34.78
C LYS A 161 37.99 -23.37 -36.30
N ASP A 162 36.82 -23.50 -36.93
CA ASP A 162 36.71 -23.68 -38.39
C ASP A 162 37.19 -22.44 -39.16
N LEU A 163 37.11 -21.23 -38.59
CA LEU A 163 37.68 -20.01 -39.17
C LEU A 163 39.21 -20.00 -39.07
N ILE A 164 39.77 -20.34 -37.90
CA ILE A 164 41.22 -20.43 -37.69
C ILE A 164 41.86 -21.46 -38.65
N GLU A 165 41.23 -22.62 -38.83
CA GLU A 165 41.74 -23.70 -39.70
C GLU A 165 41.66 -23.37 -41.20
N LYS A 166 40.91 -22.33 -41.60
CA LYS A 166 40.83 -21.86 -43.00
C LYS A 166 41.84 -20.77 -43.32
N GLU A 167 42.43 -20.12 -42.32
CA GLU A 167 43.43 -19.08 -42.54
C GLU A 167 44.78 -19.72 -42.95
N PRO A 168 45.50 -19.13 -43.92
CA PRO A 168 46.88 -19.53 -44.22
C PRO A 168 47.78 -19.43 -42.98
N GLU A 169 48.74 -20.35 -42.85
CA GLU A 169 49.62 -20.44 -41.66
C GLU A 169 50.45 -19.17 -41.39
N ASP A 170 50.69 -18.35 -42.41
CA ASP A 170 51.43 -17.08 -42.31
C ASP A 170 50.53 -15.86 -42.01
N ASN A 171 49.21 -16.03 -41.96
CA ASN A 171 48.25 -14.96 -41.65
C ASN A 171 48.06 -14.75 -40.12
N PHE A 172 49.17 -14.48 -39.43
CA PHE A 172 49.21 -14.40 -37.96
C PHE A 172 48.24 -13.38 -37.36
N ARG A 173 47.91 -12.30 -38.08
CA ARG A 173 47.00 -11.26 -37.58
C ARG A 173 45.56 -11.76 -37.48
N ASN A 174 45.06 -12.43 -38.52
CA ASN A 174 43.71 -13.00 -38.50
C ASN A 174 43.62 -14.16 -37.50
N ILE A 175 44.63 -15.04 -37.47
CA ILE A 175 44.71 -16.13 -36.50
C ILE A 175 44.68 -15.57 -35.06
N TYR A 176 45.48 -14.53 -34.76
CA TYR A 176 45.49 -13.89 -33.44
C TYR A 176 44.13 -13.29 -33.09
N PHE A 177 43.47 -12.61 -34.03
CA PHE A 177 42.13 -12.05 -33.82
C PHE A 177 41.11 -13.15 -33.49
N TRP A 178 41.03 -14.21 -34.28
CA TRP A 178 40.10 -15.31 -34.04
C TRP A 178 40.37 -16.05 -32.73
N ILE A 179 41.63 -16.24 -32.36
CA ILE A 179 42.00 -16.79 -31.05
C ILE A 179 41.57 -15.86 -29.92
N SER A 180 41.70 -14.53 -30.09
CA SER A 180 41.21 -13.57 -29.11
C SER A 180 39.69 -13.67 -28.91
N GLU A 181 38.91 -13.75 -30.00
CA GLU A 181 37.46 -13.93 -29.92
C GLU A 181 37.06 -15.31 -29.36
N PHE A 182 37.78 -16.38 -29.72
CA PHE A 182 37.61 -17.72 -29.15
C PHE A 182 37.76 -17.69 -27.62
N ASN A 183 38.80 -17.01 -27.14
CA ASN A 183 39.11 -16.91 -25.70
C ASN A 183 38.10 -16.04 -24.92
N LYS A 184 37.27 -15.23 -25.60
CA LYS A 184 36.17 -14.47 -24.95
C LYS A 184 34.96 -15.33 -24.62
N VAL A 185 34.82 -16.51 -25.23
CA VAL A 185 33.66 -17.39 -25.00
C VAL A 185 33.88 -18.23 -23.74
N GLU A 186 33.30 -17.79 -22.63
CA GLU A 186 33.39 -18.51 -21.35
C GLU A 186 32.38 -19.67 -21.28
N ILE A 187 32.89 -20.90 -21.14
CA ILE A 187 32.12 -22.10 -20.85
C ILE A 187 32.43 -22.56 -19.43
N LYS A 188 31.44 -22.47 -18.54
CA LYS A 188 31.48 -23.12 -17.23
C LYS A 188 30.67 -24.39 -17.32
N LEU A 189 31.33 -25.54 -17.48
CA LEU A 189 30.68 -26.84 -17.43
C LEU A 189 30.54 -27.27 -15.97
N ARG A 190 29.32 -27.61 -15.56
CA ARG A 190 29.07 -28.27 -14.29
C ARG A 190 29.24 -29.77 -14.45
N ASP A 191 29.80 -30.43 -13.45
CA ASP A 191 29.70 -31.87 -13.38
C ASP A 191 28.23 -32.28 -13.19
N LYS A 192 27.95 -33.55 -13.50
CA LYS A 192 26.60 -34.09 -13.53
C LYS A 192 25.90 -33.96 -12.17
N ASP A 193 26.59 -34.28 -11.09
CA ASP A 193 25.98 -34.34 -9.76
C ASP A 193 25.71 -32.93 -9.23
N THR A 194 26.63 -31.99 -9.46
CA THR A 194 26.41 -30.57 -9.17
C THR A 194 25.24 -29.99 -9.95
N PHE A 195 25.13 -30.26 -11.27
CA PHE A 195 24.00 -29.78 -12.07
C PHE A 195 22.65 -30.31 -11.54
N ILE A 196 22.56 -31.61 -11.25
CA ILE A 196 21.34 -32.22 -10.73
C ILE A 196 20.97 -31.61 -9.37
N SER A 197 21.96 -31.45 -8.48
CA SER A 197 21.76 -30.83 -7.17
C SER A 197 21.22 -29.41 -7.30
N ASP A 198 21.85 -28.57 -8.14
CA ASP A 198 21.45 -27.18 -8.35
C ASP A 198 20.05 -27.07 -8.97
N TYR A 199 19.73 -27.92 -9.95
CA TYR A 199 18.40 -27.97 -10.56
C TYR A 199 17.32 -28.31 -9.51
N ILE A 200 17.51 -29.38 -8.74
CA ILE A 200 16.59 -29.79 -7.67
C ILE A 200 16.44 -28.70 -6.61
N ASN A 201 17.54 -28.05 -6.22
CA ASN A 201 17.52 -26.97 -5.25
C ASN A 201 16.74 -25.76 -5.80
N SER A 202 16.95 -25.38 -7.06
CA SER A 202 16.20 -24.28 -7.69
C SER A 202 14.69 -24.57 -7.76
N GLU A 203 14.29 -25.83 -7.98
CA GLU A 203 12.90 -26.24 -7.97
C GLU A 203 12.28 -26.18 -6.56
N LYS A 204 13.01 -26.65 -5.55
CA LYS A 204 12.59 -26.58 -4.15
C LYS A 204 12.37 -25.13 -3.71
N GLU A 205 13.35 -24.26 -3.96
CA GLU A 205 13.26 -22.83 -3.65
C GLU A 205 12.09 -22.16 -4.38
N LEU A 206 11.87 -22.49 -5.66
CA LEU A 206 10.74 -21.98 -6.43
C LEU A 206 9.40 -22.40 -5.80
N ASN A 207 9.27 -23.66 -5.41
CA ASN A 207 8.03 -24.18 -4.82
C ASN A 207 7.75 -23.59 -3.44
N GLU A 208 8.77 -23.38 -2.62
CA GLU A 208 8.65 -22.68 -1.34
C GLU A 208 8.17 -21.24 -1.52
N VAL A 209 8.78 -20.49 -2.45
CA VAL A 209 8.39 -19.11 -2.73
C VAL A 209 7.00 -19.02 -3.37
N LYS A 210 6.60 -20.00 -4.20
CA LYS A 210 5.22 -20.11 -4.72
C LYS A 210 4.20 -20.25 -3.59
N LEU A 211 4.47 -21.09 -2.60
CA LEU A 211 3.59 -21.27 -1.44
C LEU A 211 3.51 -19.97 -0.62
N ASN A 212 4.66 -19.34 -0.33
CA ASN A 212 4.70 -18.07 0.39
C ASN A 212 3.95 -16.95 -0.35
N CYS A 213 4.05 -16.91 -1.68
CA CYS A 213 3.35 -15.94 -2.51
C CYS A 213 1.83 -16.10 -2.36
N ARG A 214 1.30 -17.33 -2.45
CA ARG A 214 -0.13 -17.61 -2.25
C ARG A 214 -0.60 -17.22 -0.85
N ASN A 215 0.15 -17.61 0.19
CA ASN A 215 -0.19 -17.28 1.58
C ASN A 215 -0.22 -15.76 1.81
N ASN A 216 0.72 -15.01 1.23
CA ASN A 216 0.74 -13.55 1.35
C ASN A 216 -0.36 -12.88 0.51
N GLU A 217 -0.75 -13.46 -0.63
CA GLU A 217 -1.90 -13.00 -1.43
C GLU A 217 -3.22 -13.17 -0.65
N GLU A 218 -3.42 -14.34 -0.04
CA GLU A 218 -4.57 -14.62 0.82
C GLU A 218 -4.62 -13.63 2.00
N ALA A 219 -3.50 -13.43 2.70
CA ALA A 219 -3.43 -12.46 3.81
C ALA A 219 -3.73 -11.02 3.37
N MET A 220 -3.25 -10.60 2.19
CA MET A 220 -3.56 -9.30 1.61
C MET A 220 -5.06 -9.17 1.31
N ASN A 221 -5.67 -10.19 0.71
CA ASN A 221 -7.09 -10.21 0.38
C ASN A 221 -7.97 -10.20 1.63
N GLU A 222 -7.60 -10.95 2.67
CA GLU A 222 -8.27 -10.90 3.96
C GLU A 222 -8.20 -9.51 4.61
N ALA A 223 -7.02 -8.88 4.60
CA ALA A 223 -6.85 -7.53 5.13
C ALA A 223 -7.71 -6.52 4.37
N LYS A 224 -7.74 -6.62 3.03
CA LYS A 224 -8.60 -5.79 2.18
C LYS A 224 -10.08 -5.97 2.49
N ASN A 225 -10.55 -7.22 2.58
CA ASN A 225 -11.96 -7.50 2.87
C ASN A 225 -12.39 -6.95 4.25
N LYS A 226 -11.50 -7.02 5.25
CA LYS A 226 -11.73 -6.41 6.57
C LYS A 226 -11.83 -4.89 6.47
N LEU A 227 -10.89 -4.26 5.77
CA LEU A 227 -10.90 -2.82 5.51
C LEU A 227 -12.19 -2.38 4.81
N ASP A 228 -12.55 -3.02 3.69
CA ASP A 228 -13.75 -2.69 2.91
C ASP A 228 -15.03 -2.83 3.74
N SER A 229 -15.10 -3.86 4.58
CA SER A 229 -16.25 -4.09 5.46
C SER A 229 -16.36 -3.02 6.55
N SER A 230 -15.24 -2.67 7.20
CA SER A 230 -15.20 -1.61 8.21
C SER A 230 -15.46 -0.22 7.62
N GLN A 231 -14.98 0.05 6.40
CA GLN A 231 -15.26 1.30 5.69
C GLN A 231 -16.76 1.43 5.38
N LYS A 232 -17.39 0.37 4.85
CA LYS A 232 -18.85 0.37 4.62
C LYS A 232 -19.65 0.62 5.90
N ASN A 233 -19.23 0.02 7.02
CA ASN A 233 -19.86 0.26 8.31
C ASN A 233 -19.71 1.72 8.75
N LEU A 234 -18.50 2.29 8.65
CA LEU A 234 -18.24 3.68 8.96
C LEU A 234 -19.07 4.63 8.07
N ASP A 235 -19.15 4.37 6.77
CA ASP A 235 -19.92 5.17 5.82
C ASP A 235 -21.42 5.15 6.17
N SER A 236 -21.96 3.99 6.56
CA SER A 236 -23.34 3.88 7.04
C SER A 236 -23.54 4.69 8.33
N LEU A 237 -22.64 4.56 9.32
CA LEU A 237 -22.73 5.32 10.57
C LEU A 237 -22.68 6.83 10.34
N ILE A 238 -21.85 7.31 9.41
CA ILE A 238 -21.77 8.73 9.05
C ILE A 238 -23.05 9.18 8.36
N LYS A 239 -23.55 8.40 7.40
CA LYS A 239 -24.78 8.70 6.66
C LYS A 239 -25.99 8.76 7.59
N ASP A 240 -26.10 7.80 8.50
CA ASP A 240 -27.24 7.64 9.41
C ASP A 240 -27.04 8.42 10.73
N ARG A 241 -25.99 9.22 10.84
CA ARG A 241 -25.60 9.93 12.08
C ARG A 241 -26.77 10.71 12.68
N ASN A 242 -27.39 11.57 11.89
CA ASN A 242 -28.44 12.46 12.39
C ASN A 242 -29.71 11.68 12.76
N ASP A 243 -30.08 10.66 11.98
CA ASP A 243 -31.24 9.81 12.26
C ASP A 243 -31.04 9.00 13.54
N ASN A 244 -29.83 8.48 13.78
CA ASN A 244 -29.48 7.79 15.01
C ASN A 244 -29.53 8.73 16.22
N ILE A 245 -28.98 9.95 16.10
CA ILE A 245 -29.06 10.97 17.16
C ILE A 245 -30.52 11.31 17.46
N LEU A 246 -31.34 11.60 16.45
CA LEU A 246 -32.76 11.93 16.64
C LEU A 246 -33.53 10.77 17.28
N LYS A 247 -33.25 9.53 16.89
CA LYS A 247 -33.83 8.33 17.51
C LYS A 247 -33.43 8.23 18.98
N GLU A 248 -32.17 8.46 19.34
CA GLU A 248 -31.73 8.46 20.74
C GLU A 248 -32.36 9.60 21.55
N ILE A 249 -32.45 10.80 20.99
CA ILE A 249 -33.09 11.96 21.64
C ILE A 249 -34.56 11.69 21.92
N SER A 250 -35.28 11.02 21.02
CA SER A 250 -36.71 10.72 21.21
C SER A 250 -37.02 9.88 22.46
N THR A 251 -36.02 9.19 23.02
CA THR A 251 -36.17 8.38 24.24
C THR A 251 -36.14 9.18 25.54
N ILE A 252 -35.71 10.45 25.50
CA ILE A 252 -35.58 11.32 26.68
C ILE A 252 -36.95 11.55 27.36
N ASN A 253 -38.04 11.63 26.58
CA ASN A 253 -39.39 11.84 27.08
C ASN A 253 -40.09 10.56 27.59
N SER A 254 -39.62 9.38 27.20
CA SER A 254 -40.28 8.10 27.48
C SER A 254 -40.07 7.59 28.91
N ASN A 255 -39.00 8.05 29.59
CA ASN A 255 -38.68 7.63 30.96
C ASN A 255 -39.27 8.55 32.05
N GLY A 256 -39.80 9.72 31.68
CA GLY A 256 -40.42 10.67 32.62
C GLY A 256 -41.87 10.34 33.01
N SER A 257 -42.63 9.65 32.15
CA SER A 257 -44.07 9.41 32.36
C SER A 257 -44.43 8.14 33.15
N GLN A 258 -43.47 7.30 33.56
CA GLN A 258 -43.77 6.08 34.34
C GLN A 258 -43.60 6.19 35.86
N LYS A 259 -43.16 7.34 36.40
CA LYS A 259 -43.01 7.51 37.87
C LYS A 259 -44.22 8.14 38.59
N GLY A 260 -45.34 8.38 37.90
CA GLY A 260 -46.42 9.24 38.41
C GLY A 260 -47.77 8.62 38.76
N LEU A 261 -47.97 7.29 38.73
CA LEU A 261 -49.33 6.71 38.90
C LEU A 261 -49.49 5.58 39.94
N ASN A 262 -48.52 5.34 40.82
CA ASN A 262 -48.74 4.46 41.99
C ASN A 262 -48.53 5.23 43.30
N SER A 263 -49.46 6.13 43.62
CA SER A 263 -49.55 6.75 44.95
C SER A 263 -50.96 7.31 45.22
N VAL A 264 -51.94 6.43 45.41
CA VAL A 264 -53.16 6.68 46.21
C VAL A 264 -53.48 5.35 46.91
N ASN A 265 -52.92 5.09 48.09
CA ASN A 265 -53.46 5.43 49.41
C ASN A 265 -54.80 4.75 49.71
N ASN A 266 -54.78 3.75 50.60
CA ASN A 266 -55.87 3.51 51.55
C ASN A 266 -55.28 2.99 52.86
N GLY A 267 -55.55 3.76 53.91
CA GLY A 267 -55.00 3.62 55.26
C GLY A 267 -55.64 2.52 56.12
N PRO A 268 -55.52 2.63 57.45
CA PRO A 268 -55.30 1.51 58.35
C PRO A 268 -56.61 0.88 58.86
N ASN A 269 -56.60 -0.43 59.12
CA ASN A 269 -57.61 -1.02 60.00
C ASN A 269 -57.04 -2.10 60.93
N LYS A 270 -57.50 -2.03 62.18
CA LYS A 270 -57.07 -2.78 63.36
C LYS A 270 -57.49 -4.26 63.29
N ASN A 271 -56.54 -5.11 63.68
CA ASN A 271 -56.62 -6.18 64.68
C ASN A 271 -58.01 -6.85 64.93
N ILE A 272 -58.13 -8.15 64.68
CA ILE A 272 -58.85 -9.15 65.51
C ILE A 272 -58.18 -10.52 65.31
N SER A 273 -57.92 -11.17 66.44
CA SER A 273 -57.43 -12.51 66.68
C SER A 273 -58.50 -13.61 66.52
N SER A 274 -58.11 -14.78 66.01
CA SER A 274 -58.55 -16.14 66.41
C SER A 274 -57.74 -17.17 65.59
N GLU A 275 -56.78 -17.91 66.13
CA GLU A 275 -56.91 -19.20 66.83
C GLU A 275 -57.50 -20.37 66.01
N ASN A 276 -56.77 -21.48 66.03
CA ASN A 276 -57.13 -22.89 65.71
C ASN A 276 -57.39 -23.23 64.22
N SER A 277 -57.01 -24.39 63.67
CA SER A 277 -56.40 -25.63 64.18
C SER A 277 -56.16 -26.56 62.98
N ASP A 278 -55.11 -27.38 63.08
CA ASP A 278 -55.05 -28.78 62.65
C ASP A 278 -55.32 -29.27 61.20
N ASN A 279 -54.36 -30.11 60.81
CA ASN A 279 -54.49 -31.47 60.26
C ASN A 279 -54.41 -31.73 58.75
N LYS A 280 -53.39 -32.56 58.45
CA LYS A 280 -53.34 -33.73 57.54
C LYS A 280 -53.44 -33.42 56.04
N LYS A 281 -52.58 -33.95 55.17
CA LYS A 281 -51.92 -35.26 55.16
C LYS A 281 -50.67 -35.19 54.29
#